data_AF-A0ABD5E544-F1
#
_entry.id   AF-A0ABD5E544-F1
#
_cell.length_a   1.000
_cell.length_b   1.000
_cell.length_c   1.000
_cell.angle_alpha   90.00
_cell.angle_beta   90.00
_cell.angle_gamma   90.00
#
_symmetry.space_group_name_H-M   'P 1'
#
loop_
_entity.id
_entity.type
_entity.pdbx_description
1 polymer ?
#
loop_
_entity_poly.entity_id
_entity_poly.type
_entity_poly.pdbx_seq_one_letter_code
_entity_poly.pdbx_strand_id
1 'polypeptide(L)'
;MTGTLTLAPQAGAAEAEEPVIVTSGRSGPAETVYATCPQGTSLVGGGYDSQPAHTGMGIVADAVNANAPAASKPNTWAVRMDDGAARAYARCGKDSDQGPTVVTSGWSGAAETVYATRPEGAALAGGAYDSKPAHTGFGIVADAVNANAPSSGSPPQRGENGLAESLGEARTARPR
;
A
#
# COMPACT_ATOMS: atom_id res chain seq x y z
N MET A 1 23.18 55.41 0.85
CA MET A 1 22.11 55.01 -0.09
C MET A 1 21.45 53.76 0.48
N THR A 2 20.16 53.88 0.73
CA THR A 2 19.29 52.94 1.46
C THR A 2 19.00 51.72 0.59
N GLY A 3 19.19 50.51 1.14
CA GLY A 3 18.88 49.25 0.46
C GLY A 3 17.43 48.84 0.69
N THR A 4 16.74 48.46 -0.38
CA THR A 4 15.37 47.91 -0.32
C THR A 4 15.47 46.39 -0.33
N LEU A 5 15.21 45.75 0.82
CA LEU A 5 14.92 44.32 0.87
C LEU A 5 13.45 44.11 0.46
N THR A 6 13.22 43.48 -0.69
CA THR A 6 11.90 42.98 -1.06
C THR A 6 11.69 41.64 -0.34
N LEU A 7 10.76 41.59 0.62
CA LEU A 7 10.29 40.31 1.17
C LEU A 7 9.48 39.58 0.09
N ALA A 8 9.92 38.38 -0.28
CA ALA A 8 9.12 37.46 -1.05
C ALA A 8 7.87 37.04 -0.24
N PRO A 9 6.69 36.89 -0.85
CA PRO A 9 5.54 36.35 -0.17
C PRO A 9 5.87 34.92 0.28
N GLN A 10 5.83 34.69 1.60
CA GLN A 10 5.86 33.34 2.14
C GLN A 10 4.61 32.64 1.63
N ALA A 11 4.82 31.58 0.84
CA ALA A 11 3.76 30.65 0.49
C ALA A 11 3.08 30.22 1.79
N GLY A 12 1.82 30.63 1.97
CA GLY A 12 1.02 30.17 3.07
C GLY A 12 1.01 28.66 3.02
N ALA A 13 1.49 28.02 4.09
CA ALA A 13 1.24 26.61 4.31
C ALA A 13 -0.28 26.47 4.34
N ALA A 14 -0.84 25.93 3.26
CA ALA A 14 -2.22 25.52 3.24
C ALA A 14 -2.43 24.63 4.46
N GLU A 15 -3.34 25.01 5.33
CA GLU A 15 -3.73 24.26 6.49
C GLU A 15 -4.31 22.94 5.96
N ALA A 16 -3.52 21.87 6.04
CA ALA A 16 -3.90 20.58 5.47
C ALA A 16 -5.15 20.08 6.18
N GLU A 17 -6.30 20.19 5.52
CA GLU A 17 -7.55 19.72 6.06
C GLU A 17 -7.44 18.21 6.36
N GLU A 18 -7.84 17.81 7.56
CA GLU A 18 -7.55 16.47 8.07
C GLU A 18 -8.23 15.40 7.19
N PRO A 19 -7.50 14.35 6.75
CA PRO A 19 -8.07 13.30 5.91
C PRO A 19 -9.21 12.56 6.62
N VAL A 20 -10.34 12.35 5.94
CA VAL A 20 -11.46 11.55 6.47
C VAL A 20 -11.15 10.07 6.28
N ILE A 21 -11.31 9.27 7.33
CA ILE A 21 -11.21 7.80 7.26
C ILE A 21 -12.60 7.19 7.19
N VAL A 22 -12.89 6.45 6.12
CA VAL A 22 -14.11 5.66 5.97
C VAL A 22 -13.79 4.19 6.19
N THR A 23 -14.67 3.48 6.90
CA THR A 23 -14.51 2.06 7.22
C THR A 23 -15.68 1.25 6.69
N SER A 24 -15.44 0.04 6.18
CA SER A 24 -16.51 -0.90 5.86
C SER A 24 -16.99 -1.68 7.10
N GLY A 25 -18.08 -2.46 6.94
CA GLY A 25 -18.36 -3.60 7.81
C GLY A 25 -17.24 -4.66 7.72
N ARG A 26 -17.26 -5.67 8.60
CA ARG A 26 -16.42 -6.86 8.41
C ARG A 26 -17.01 -7.72 7.29
N SER A 27 -16.15 -8.29 6.45
CA SER A 27 -16.53 -9.23 5.39
C SER A 27 -16.97 -10.57 5.98
N GLY A 28 -17.83 -11.28 5.26
CA GLY A 28 -17.90 -12.73 5.36
C GLY A 28 -16.72 -13.42 4.66
N PRO A 29 -16.65 -14.76 4.76
CA PRO A 29 -15.71 -15.57 3.99
C PRO A 29 -15.87 -15.33 2.50
N ALA A 30 -14.76 -15.25 1.78
CA ALA A 30 -14.72 -15.06 0.34
C ALA A 30 -15.53 -13.84 -0.15
N GLU A 31 -15.75 -12.83 0.70
CA GLU A 31 -16.46 -11.60 0.36
C GLU A 31 -15.47 -10.44 0.22
N THR A 32 -15.63 -9.67 -0.86
CA THR A 32 -14.92 -8.40 -1.01
C THR A 32 -15.72 -7.29 -0.34
N VAL A 33 -15.12 -6.60 0.62
CA VAL A 33 -15.71 -5.41 1.26
C VAL A 33 -15.11 -4.13 0.74
N TYR A 34 -15.88 -3.05 0.86
CA TYR A 34 -15.62 -1.77 0.22
C TYR A 34 -15.76 -0.63 1.22
N ALA A 35 -14.79 0.28 1.23
CA ALA A 35 -14.87 1.56 1.90
C ALA A 35 -14.88 2.67 0.84
N THR A 36 -16.02 3.34 0.68
CA THR A 36 -16.22 4.37 -0.36
C THR A 36 -16.16 5.75 0.26
N CYS A 37 -15.33 6.62 -0.30
CA CYS A 37 -15.22 8.00 0.15
C CYS A 37 -16.54 8.77 -0.12
N PRO A 38 -16.96 9.67 0.80
CA PRO A 38 -18.17 10.44 0.62
C PRO A 38 -18.05 11.42 -0.55
N GLN A 39 -19.20 11.90 -1.04
CA GLN A 39 -19.25 12.94 -2.06
C GLN A 39 -18.47 14.19 -1.63
N GLY A 40 -17.80 14.85 -2.58
CA GLY A 40 -16.94 16.00 -2.31
C GLY A 40 -15.57 15.64 -1.72
N THR A 41 -15.21 14.36 -1.67
CA THR A 41 -13.86 13.88 -1.32
C THR A 41 -13.40 12.82 -2.32
N SER A 42 -12.09 12.66 -2.41
CA SER A 42 -11.42 11.70 -3.29
C SER A 42 -10.58 10.71 -2.47
N LEU A 43 -10.56 9.45 -2.89
CA LEU A 43 -9.75 8.39 -2.32
C LEU A 43 -8.28 8.69 -2.55
N VAL A 44 -7.52 8.94 -1.48
CA VAL A 44 -6.07 9.22 -1.53
C VAL A 44 -5.23 8.07 -0.99
N GLY A 45 -5.87 6.94 -0.66
CA GLY A 45 -5.22 5.74 -0.14
C GLY A 45 -6.19 4.90 0.67
N GLY A 46 -5.68 3.80 1.22
CA GLY A 46 -6.48 2.95 2.08
C GLY A 46 -5.64 1.85 2.73
N GLY A 47 -6.34 0.88 3.28
CA GLY A 47 -5.75 -0.25 3.98
C GLY A 47 -6.82 -1.16 4.53
N TYR A 48 -6.45 -1.97 5.53
CA TYR A 48 -7.36 -2.95 6.09
C TYR A 48 -7.06 -3.29 7.56
N ASP A 49 -8.05 -3.88 8.20
CA ASP A 49 -7.92 -4.75 9.38
C ASP A 49 -8.31 -6.17 8.97
N SER A 50 -7.62 -7.19 9.50
CA SER A 50 -7.85 -8.58 9.13
C SER A 50 -7.96 -9.50 10.35
N GLN A 51 -8.79 -10.51 10.21
CA GLN A 51 -8.96 -11.60 11.17
C GLN A 51 -8.89 -12.92 10.39
N PRO A 52 -7.66 -13.43 10.13
CA PRO A 52 -7.47 -14.61 9.31
C PRO A 52 -7.99 -15.88 10.00
N ALA A 53 -8.42 -16.84 9.19
CA ALA A 53 -8.71 -18.19 9.67
C ALA A 53 -7.44 -18.89 10.16
N HIS A 54 -7.61 -19.82 11.09
CA HIS A 54 -6.54 -20.64 11.64
C HIS A 54 -6.91 -22.12 11.51
N THR A 55 -5.90 -22.97 11.34
CA THR A 55 -6.04 -24.42 11.45
C THR A 55 -6.48 -24.83 12.86
N GLY A 56 -6.91 -26.08 13.04
CA GLY A 56 -7.24 -26.63 14.36
C GLY A 56 -6.07 -26.64 15.37
N MET A 57 -4.84 -26.42 14.91
CA MET A 57 -3.64 -26.28 15.75
C MET A 57 -3.29 -24.81 16.06
N GLY A 58 -4.12 -23.84 15.63
CA GLY A 58 -3.90 -22.41 15.86
C GLY A 58 -2.88 -21.76 14.92
N ILE A 59 -2.54 -22.39 13.79
CA ILE A 59 -1.63 -21.84 12.78
C ILE A 59 -2.44 -21.08 11.72
N VAL A 60 -2.00 -19.91 11.29
CA VAL A 60 -2.66 -19.08 10.25
C VAL A 60 -2.85 -19.87 8.95
N ALA A 61 -4.08 -19.94 8.47
CA ALA A 61 -4.48 -20.67 7.27
C ALA A 61 -5.03 -19.77 6.16
N ASP A 62 -5.09 -18.46 6.40
CA ASP A 62 -5.64 -17.49 5.46
C ASP A 62 -4.87 -16.16 5.51
N ALA A 63 -4.96 -15.39 4.43
CA ALA A 63 -4.33 -14.10 4.28
C ALA A 63 -5.19 -13.17 3.42
N VAL A 64 -4.98 -11.87 3.57
CA VAL A 64 -5.55 -10.89 2.65
C VAL A 64 -4.94 -11.10 1.27
N ASN A 65 -5.78 -11.48 0.32
CA ASN A 65 -5.36 -11.73 -1.05
C ASN A 65 -5.53 -10.49 -1.94
N ALA A 66 -6.40 -9.54 -1.59
CA ALA A 66 -6.51 -8.26 -2.28
C ALA A 66 -6.63 -7.08 -1.31
N ASN A 67 -5.85 -6.01 -1.57
CA ASN A 67 -5.88 -4.75 -0.83
C ASN A 67 -5.50 -3.61 -1.78
N ALA A 68 -6.50 -2.99 -2.42
CA ALA A 68 -6.25 -2.01 -3.48
C ALA A 68 -7.45 -1.06 -3.72
N PRO A 69 -7.26 0.06 -4.43
CA PRO A 69 -8.37 0.80 -5.02
C PRO A 69 -9.23 -0.13 -5.89
N ALA A 70 -10.55 -0.03 -5.76
CA ALA A 70 -11.48 -0.90 -6.47
C ALA A 70 -11.57 -0.50 -7.95
N ALA A 71 -11.07 -1.35 -8.85
CA ALA A 71 -11.11 -1.09 -10.29
C ALA A 71 -12.55 -0.92 -10.84
N SER A 72 -13.53 -1.61 -10.24
CA SER A 72 -14.95 -1.56 -10.65
C SER A 72 -15.79 -0.54 -9.89
N LYS A 73 -15.26 0.09 -8.83
CA LYS A 73 -15.97 1.05 -7.99
C LYS A 73 -15.08 2.26 -7.77
N PRO A 74 -15.28 3.37 -8.53
CA PRO A 74 -14.51 4.58 -8.33
C PRO A 74 -14.58 5.07 -6.87
N ASN A 75 -13.55 5.82 -6.46
CA ASN A 75 -13.51 6.45 -5.14
C ASN A 75 -13.64 5.47 -3.94
N THR A 76 -13.22 4.22 -4.14
CA THR A 76 -13.46 3.13 -3.19
C THR A 76 -12.21 2.28 -2.98
N TRP A 77 -11.92 1.92 -1.73
CA TRP A 77 -10.92 0.92 -1.38
C TRP A 77 -11.56 -0.45 -1.21
N ALA A 78 -10.96 -1.49 -1.76
CA ALA A 78 -11.43 -2.87 -1.70
C ALA A 78 -10.44 -3.77 -0.97
N VAL A 79 -11.00 -4.67 -0.15
CA VAL A 79 -10.25 -5.69 0.58
C VAL A 79 -10.96 -7.02 0.48
N ARG A 80 -10.19 -8.10 0.34
CA ARG A 80 -10.70 -9.48 0.28
C ARG A 80 -9.76 -10.45 1.03
N MET A 81 -10.36 -11.44 1.66
CA MET A 81 -9.72 -12.70 2.08
C MET A 81 -10.61 -13.87 1.66
N ASP A 82 -10.10 -15.10 1.75
CA ASP A 82 -10.86 -16.27 1.30
C ASP A 82 -11.69 -16.91 2.41
N ASP A 83 -11.21 -16.98 3.66
CA ASP A 83 -11.92 -17.69 4.73
C ASP A 83 -12.28 -16.81 5.93
N GLY A 84 -11.35 -15.99 6.40
CA GLY A 84 -11.53 -15.11 7.54
C GLY A 84 -12.36 -13.88 7.22
N ALA A 85 -12.28 -12.87 8.10
CA ALA A 85 -12.95 -11.60 7.93
C ALA A 85 -11.94 -10.46 7.76
N ALA A 86 -12.22 -9.52 6.85
CA ALA A 86 -11.48 -8.27 6.72
C ALA A 86 -12.40 -7.06 6.78
N ARG A 87 -11.82 -5.91 7.10
CA ARG A 87 -12.47 -4.60 7.03
C ARG A 87 -11.61 -3.69 6.18
N ALA A 88 -12.24 -3.00 5.22
CA ALA A 88 -11.58 -2.02 4.39
C ALA A 88 -11.54 -0.65 5.07
N TYR A 89 -10.44 0.07 4.88
CA TYR A 89 -10.26 1.48 5.23
C TYR A 89 -9.97 2.29 3.98
N ALA A 90 -10.67 3.39 3.80
CA ALA A 90 -10.40 4.39 2.78
C ALA A 90 -9.99 5.69 3.44
N ARG A 91 -8.87 6.27 2.99
CA ARG A 91 -8.45 7.61 3.36
C ARG A 91 -8.90 8.57 2.26
N CYS A 92 -9.68 9.56 2.63
CA CYS A 92 -10.34 10.48 1.73
C CYS A 92 -9.85 11.91 1.98
N GLY A 93 -9.53 12.64 0.91
CA GLY A 93 -9.07 14.04 0.97
C GLY A 93 -9.89 14.94 0.05
N LYS A 94 -9.90 16.24 0.35
CA LYS A 94 -10.55 17.26 -0.51
C LYS A 94 -9.63 17.78 -1.62
N ASP A 95 -8.32 17.76 -1.40
CA ASP A 95 -7.32 18.40 -2.28
C ASP A 95 -6.87 17.57 -3.49
N SER A 96 -7.66 16.57 -3.89
CA SER A 96 -7.34 15.77 -5.07
C SER A 96 -8.56 15.64 -5.96
N ASP A 97 -8.88 16.69 -6.71
CA ASP A 97 -9.83 16.63 -7.84
C ASP A 97 -9.43 15.55 -8.86
N GLN A 98 -8.15 15.16 -8.86
CA GLN A 98 -7.61 14.01 -9.57
C GLN A 98 -7.19 12.97 -8.54
N GLY A 99 -7.97 11.90 -8.38
CA GLY A 99 -7.58 10.76 -7.55
C GLY A 99 -6.19 10.21 -7.93
N PRO A 100 -5.56 9.41 -7.06
CA PRO A 100 -4.19 8.95 -7.25
C PRO A 100 -4.07 8.14 -8.55
N THR A 101 -3.02 8.43 -9.31
CA THR A 101 -2.59 7.56 -10.40
C THR A 101 -2.12 6.25 -9.81
N VAL A 102 -2.79 5.15 -10.17
CA VAL A 102 -2.38 3.80 -9.79
C VAL A 102 -1.27 3.34 -10.73
N VAL A 103 -0.12 2.99 -10.16
CA VAL A 103 0.96 2.33 -10.88
C VAL A 103 1.08 0.90 -10.38
N THR A 104 1.17 -0.05 -11.30
CA THR A 104 1.29 -1.47 -11.00
C THR A 104 2.62 -2.01 -11.50
N SER A 105 3.24 -2.89 -10.73
CA SER A 105 4.28 -3.78 -11.24
C SER A 105 3.66 -4.99 -11.97
N GLY A 106 4.49 -5.82 -12.59
CA GLY A 106 4.10 -7.20 -12.90
C GLY A 106 3.94 -8.05 -11.63
N TRP A 107 3.42 -9.27 -11.81
CA TRP A 107 3.39 -10.31 -10.75
C TRP A 107 4.82 -10.71 -10.35
N SER A 108 5.05 -10.89 -9.06
CA SER A 108 6.30 -11.45 -8.53
C SER A 108 6.37 -12.97 -8.72
N GLY A 109 7.59 -13.50 -8.83
CA GLY A 109 7.87 -14.90 -8.53
C GLY A 109 7.83 -15.19 -7.01
N ALA A 110 8.03 -16.45 -6.66
CA ALA A 110 8.13 -16.88 -5.26
C ALA A 110 9.31 -16.17 -4.57
N ALA A 111 9.08 -15.61 -3.38
CA ALA A 111 10.06 -14.84 -2.60
C ALA A 111 10.75 -13.69 -3.37
N GLU A 112 10.15 -13.17 -4.44
CA GLU A 112 10.68 -12.04 -5.22
C GLU A 112 10.01 -10.73 -4.80
N THR A 113 10.82 -9.67 -4.65
CA THR A 113 10.30 -8.29 -4.51
C THR A 113 10.09 -7.67 -5.88
N VAL A 114 8.90 -7.12 -6.12
CA VAL A 114 8.58 -6.30 -7.30
C VAL A 114 8.32 -4.85 -6.89
N TYR A 115 8.55 -3.93 -7.82
CA TYR A 115 8.44 -2.48 -7.57
C TYR A 115 7.47 -1.83 -8.56
N ALA A 116 6.48 -1.11 -8.02
CA ALA A 116 5.65 -0.19 -8.79
C ALA A 116 6.26 1.22 -8.67
N THR A 117 6.86 1.72 -9.76
CA THR A 117 7.62 2.97 -9.74
C THR A 117 6.75 4.15 -10.18
N ARG A 118 6.56 5.12 -9.27
CA ARG A 118 5.85 6.37 -9.55
C ARG A 118 6.49 7.14 -10.73
N PRO A 119 5.70 7.88 -11.54
CA PRO A 119 6.25 8.85 -12.47
C PRO A 119 7.10 9.89 -11.74
N GLU A 120 8.09 10.45 -12.42
CA GLU A 120 8.97 11.47 -11.85
C GLU A 120 8.16 12.68 -11.34
N GLY A 121 8.48 13.15 -10.14
CA GLY A 121 7.77 14.26 -9.49
C GLY A 121 6.46 13.90 -8.78
N ALA A 122 5.86 12.72 -8.99
CA ALA A 122 4.60 12.34 -8.33
C ALA A 122 4.84 11.77 -6.91
N ALA A 123 4.18 12.27 -5.86
CA ALA A 123 4.30 11.72 -4.51
C ALA A 123 3.60 10.35 -4.35
N LEU A 124 4.15 9.45 -3.53
CA LEU A 124 3.48 8.20 -3.16
C LEU A 124 2.37 8.50 -2.15
N ALA A 125 1.12 8.29 -2.57
CA ALA A 125 -0.04 8.44 -1.70
C ALA A 125 -0.24 7.20 -0.80
N GLY A 126 0.15 6.01 -1.25
CA GLY A 126 0.05 4.76 -0.49
C GLY A 126 0.49 3.54 -1.28
N GLY A 127 0.35 2.36 -0.66
CA GLY A 127 0.63 1.07 -1.30
C GLY A 127 -0.61 0.20 -1.40
N ALA A 128 -0.67 -0.63 -2.43
CA ALA A 128 -1.72 -1.61 -2.68
C ALA A 128 -1.06 -2.91 -3.17
N TYR A 129 -1.74 -4.04 -2.99
CA TYR A 129 -1.29 -5.30 -3.55
C TYR A 129 -2.47 -6.18 -3.94
N ASP A 130 -2.20 -7.05 -4.90
CA ASP A 130 -2.99 -8.23 -5.23
C ASP A 130 -2.04 -9.42 -5.10
N SER A 131 -2.50 -10.50 -4.48
CA SER A 131 -1.68 -11.66 -4.16
C SER A 131 -2.47 -12.94 -4.28
N LYS A 132 -1.76 -14.03 -4.58
CA LYS A 132 -2.29 -15.39 -4.57
C LYS A 132 -1.43 -16.18 -3.59
N PRO A 133 -1.77 -16.18 -2.29
CA PRO A 133 -0.95 -16.82 -1.29
C PRO A 133 -0.74 -18.30 -1.63
N ALA A 134 0.48 -18.80 -1.47
CA ALA A 134 0.73 -20.23 -1.57
C ALA A 134 0.32 -20.91 -0.27
N HIS A 135 -0.27 -22.10 -0.37
CA HIS A 135 -0.61 -22.92 0.80
C HIS A 135 0.22 -24.21 0.79
N THR A 136 0.61 -24.66 1.99
CA THR A 136 1.13 -26.02 2.18
C THR A 136 0.05 -27.06 1.89
N GLY A 137 0.44 -28.34 1.77
CA GLY A 137 -0.53 -29.46 1.66
C GLY A 137 -1.48 -29.62 2.85
N PHE A 138 -1.26 -28.88 3.95
CA PHE A 138 -2.12 -28.85 5.13
C PHE A 138 -2.98 -27.58 5.22
N GLY A 139 -3.03 -26.76 4.17
CA GLY A 139 -3.83 -25.52 4.11
C GLY A 139 -3.20 -24.31 4.82
N ILE A 140 -2.02 -24.46 5.42
CA ILE A 140 -1.29 -23.36 6.07
C ILE A 140 -0.73 -22.40 5.02
N VAL A 141 -0.84 -21.09 5.25
CA VAL A 141 -0.23 -20.06 4.38
C VAL A 141 1.29 -20.20 4.42
N ALA A 142 1.89 -20.48 3.27
CA ALA A 142 3.32 -20.68 3.09
C ALA A 142 4.02 -19.44 2.54
N ASP A 143 3.31 -18.64 1.72
CA ASP A 143 3.83 -17.40 1.13
C ASP A 143 2.70 -16.39 1.03
N ALA A 144 2.80 -15.31 1.80
CA ALA A 144 1.89 -14.18 1.77
C ALA A 144 2.70 -12.89 1.60
N VAL A 145 2.04 -11.80 1.22
CA VAL A 145 2.68 -10.48 1.12
C VAL A 145 3.26 -10.11 2.48
N ASN A 146 4.58 -10.21 2.59
CA ASN A 146 5.32 -9.95 3.83
C ASN A 146 5.77 -8.48 3.93
N ALA A 147 5.77 -7.75 2.81
CA ALA A 147 6.10 -6.34 2.78
C ALA A 147 5.29 -5.59 1.71
N ASN A 148 4.71 -4.46 2.10
CA ASN A 148 4.13 -3.47 1.20
C ASN A 148 4.42 -2.08 1.78
N ALA A 149 5.56 -1.52 1.41
CA ALA A 149 6.04 -0.25 1.93
C ALA A 149 6.76 0.55 0.84
N PRO A 150 6.76 1.90 0.94
CA PRO A 150 7.63 2.72 0.10
C PRO A 150 9.10 2.31 0.25
N SER A 151 9.80 2.10 -0.86
CA SER A 151 11.24 1.84 -0.85
C SER A 151 12.02 3.14 -0.62
N SER A 152 12.97 3.13 0.31
CA SER A 152 13.96 4.21 0.46
C SER A 152 15.17 3.94 -0.44
N GLY A 153 15.19 4.51 -1.65
CA GLY A 153 16.31 4.39 -2.59
C GLY A 153 15.88 4.12 -4.03
N SER A 154 16.84 4.17 -4.97
CA SER A 154 16.62 3.77 -6.36
C SER A 154 16.31 2.27 -6.42
N PRO A 155 15.36 1.82 -7.28
CA PRO A 155 15.05 0.40 -7.40
C PRO A 155 16.32 -0.37 -7.82
N PRO A 156 16.61 -1.53 -7.22
CA PRO A 156 17.73 -2.35 -7.64
C PRO A 156 17.55 -2.71 -9.11
N GLN A 157 18.53 -2.36 -9.94
CA GLN A 157 18.53 -2.72 -11.35
C GLN A 157 18.62 -4.24 -11.44
N ARG A 158 17.69 -4.87 -12.18
CA ARG A 158 17.73 -6.30 -12.46
C ARG A 158 18.98 -6.59 -13.28
N GLY A 159 20.05 -7.06 -12.64
CA GLY A 159 21.22 -7.57 -13.32
C GLY A 159 20.86 -8.77 -14.19
N GLU A 160 21.50 -8.90 -15.36
CA GLU A 160 21.18 -9.91 -16.39
C GLU A 160 21.33 -11.38 -15.92
N ASN A 161 21.73 -11.63 -14.67
CA ASN A 161 21.91 -12.97 -14.09
C ASN A 161 21.09 -13.25 -12.82
N GLY A 162 20.00 -12.51 -12.56
CA GLY A 162 18.97 -12.92 -11.58
C GLY A 162 19.41 -12.99 -10.11
N LEU A 163 20.58 -12.47 -9.75
CA LEU A 163 21.00 -12.26 -8.37
C LEU A 163 21.01 -10.76 -8.09
N ALA A 164 20.22 -10.32 -7.12
CA ALA A 164 20.23 -8.94 -6.66
C ALA A 164 21.58 -8.65 -5.96
N GLU A 165 22.52 -8.01 -6.65
CA GLU A 165 23.68 -7.41 -6.02
C GLU A 165 23.25 -6.15 -5.27
N SER A 166 23.06 -6.30 -3.95
CA SER A 166 22.92 -5.20 -3.02
C SER A 166 24.28 -4.50 -2.83
N LEU A 167 24.57 -3.50 -3.65
CA LEU A 167 25.61 -2.51 -3.34
C LEU A 167 25.00 -1.40 -2.48
N GLY A 168 25.14 -1.55 -1.16
CA GLY A 168 24.82 -0.53 -0.17
C GLY A 168 25.61 -0.82 1.11
N GLU A 169 26.67 -0.03 1.31
CA GLU A 169 27.74 -0.22 2.31
C GLU A 169 27.24 -0.50 3.73
N ALA A 170 27.72 -1.62 4.29
CA ALA A 170 27.70 -1.88 5.72
C ALA A 170 28.58 -0.84 6.44
N ARG A 171 27.97 0.22 6.99
CA ARG A 171 28.62 1.02 8.03
C ARG A 171 28.83 0.13 9.26
N THR A 172 30.05 -0.35 9.38
CA THR A 172 30.58 -1.10 10.52
C THR A 172 30.45 -0.23 11.78
N ALA A 173 29.52 -0.58 12.66
CA ALA A 173 29.54 -0.07 14.03
C ALA A 173 30.73 -0.71 14.75
N ARG A 174 31.72 0.11 15.15
CA ARG A 174 32.80 -0.33 16.03
C ARG A 174 32.23 -0.65 17.42
N PRO A 175 32.61 -1.77 18.06
CA PRO A 175 32.30 -2.00 19.46
C PRO A 175 33.11 -1.03 20.35
N ARG A 176 32.49 -0.56 21.44
CA ARG A 176 33.20 0.00 22.59
C ARG A 176 33.45 -1.11 23.60
#